data_AF-A0A3E0NYS1-F1
#
_entry.id   AF-A0A3E0NYS1-F1
#
_cell.length_a   1.000
_cell.length_b   1.000
_cell.length_c   1.000
_cell.angle_alpha   90.00
_cell.angle_beta   90.00
_cell.angle_gamma   90.00
#
_symmetry.space_group_name_H-M   'P 1'
#
loop_
_entity.id
_entity.type
_entity.pdbx_description
1 polymer ?
#
loop_
_entity_poly.entity_id
_entity_poly.type
_entity_poly.pdbx_seq_one_letter_code
_entity_poly.pdbx_strand_id
1 'polypeptide(L)'
;MADIDLMLACLRASKTRASEAEALFQRAQTGYRASVGDRNPRLAMALLWHAEFLLEKNPAEDRHPAEPLLEEAAAILSTEPEANRYSIALLDSARAEPLLRSGRLEETLRLLESSLEMLGGAQTGSPHRLRAERRLARARSADS
;
A
#
# COMPACT_ATOMS: atom_id res chain seq x y z
N MET A 1 5.53 -16.77 12.44
CA MET A 1 6.81 -16.37 11.80
C MET A 1 6.62 -15.18 10.86
N ALA A 2 5.65 -15.20 9.93
CA ALA A 2 5.43 -14.13 8.96
C ALA A 2 5.17 -12.73 9.57
N ASP A 3 4.47 -12.65 10.71
CA ASP A 3 4.20 -11.36 11.37
C ASP A 3 5.48 -10.63 11.84
N ILE A 4 6.50 -11.39 12.26
CA ILE A 4 7.80 -10.82 12.68
C ILE A 4 8.60 -10.36 11.45
N ASP A 5 8.59 -11.15 10.37
CA ASP A 5 9.27 -10.80 9.13
C ASP A 5 8.67 -9.51 8.52
N LEU A 6 7.35 -9.34 8.58
CA LEU A 6 6.67 -8.11 8.15
C LEU A 6 7.06 -6.90 9.00
N MET A 7 7.07 -7.05 10.32
CA MET A 7 7.49 -5.97 11.24
C MET A 7 8.96 -5.58 11.03
N LEU A 8 9.84 -6.56 10.81
CA LEU A 8 11.25 -6.33 10.51
C LEU A 8 11.45 -5.68 9.13
N ALA A 9 10.66 -6.05 8.13
CA ALA A 9 10.69 -5.43 6.81
C ALA A 9 10.35 -3.93 6.90
N CYS A 10 9.26 -3.59 7.61
CA CYS A 10 8.88 -2.20 7.87
C CYS A 10 9.98 -1.42 8.59
N LEU A 11 10.60 -2.01 9.62
CA LEU A 11 11.70 -1.39 10.34
C LEU A 11 12.93 -1.17 9.44
N ARG A 12 13.29 -2.15 8.60
CA ARG A 12 14.47 -2.05 7.71
C ARG A 12 14.26 -1.08 6.56
N ALA A 13 13.03 -0.99 6.02
CA ALA A 13 12.64 0.02 5.04
C ALA A 13 12.97 1.43 5.54
N SER A 14 12.71 1.72 6.83
CA SER A 14 13.05 3.01 7.44
C SER A 14 14.55 3.22 7.73
N LYS A 15 15.37 2.14 7.80
CA LYS A 15 16.77 2.17 8.25
C LYS A 15 17.79 1.84 7.13
N THR A 16 17.52 2.26 5.90
CA THR A 16 18.41 2.15 4.71
C THR A 16 18.74 0.75 4.16
N ARG A 17 18.25 -0.35 4.76
CA ARG A 17 18.51 -1.73 4.27
C ARG A 17 17.42 -2.23 3.32
N ALA A 18 17.40 -1.66 2.11
CA ALA A 18 16.34 -1.86 1.13
C ALA A 18 16.20 -3.32 0.63
N SER A 19 17.28 -3.92 0.15
CA SER A 19 17.26 -5.28 -0.41
C SER A 19 16.89 -6.35 0.63
N GLU A 20 17.30 -6.13 1.88
CA GLU A 20 16.91 -7.00 2.99
C GLU A 20 15.43 -6.88 3.34
N ALA A 21 14.86 -5.67 3.25
CA ALA A 21 13.44 -5.45 3.50
C ALA A 21 12.57 -6.16 2.45
N GLU A 22 12.94 -6.06 1.17
CA GLU A 22 12.26 -6.74 0.07
C GLU A 22 12.25 -8.27 0.23
N ALA A 23 13.40 -8.86 0.55
CA ALA A 23 13.49 -10.29 0.83
C ALA A 23 12.61 -10.73 2.01
N LEU A 24 12.48 -9.88 3.04
CA LEU A 24 11.60 -10.15 4.18
C LEU A 24 10.11 -10.05 3.81
N PHE A 25 9.71 -9.09 2.97
CA PHE A 25 8.35 -9.01 2.45
C PHE A 25 7.98 -10.27 1.64
N GLN A 26 8.86 -10.71 0.74
CA GLN A 26 8.64 -11.93 -0.06
C GLN A 26 8.53 -13.19 0.81
N ARG A 27 9.36 -13.29 1.85
CA ARG A 27 9.28 -14.37 2.84
C ARG A 27 7.98 -14.34 3.64
N ALA A 28 7.54 -13.16 4.08
CA ALA A 28 6.28 -13.00 4.79
C ALA A 28 5.11 -13.43 3.90
N GLN A 29 5.08 -13.00 2.63
CA GLN A 29 4.06 -13.41 1.65
C GLN A 29 4.04 -14.94 1.46
N THR A 30 5.20 -15.56 1.22
CA THR A 30 5.30 -17.03 1.09
C THR A 30 4.81 -17.74 2.36
N GLY A 31 5.18 -17.23 3.53
CA GLY A 31 4.74 -17.77 4.81
C GLY A 31 3.24 -17.64 5.04
N TYR A 32 2.62 -16.52 4.69
CA TYR A 32 1.17 -16.35 4.78
C TYR A 32 0.43 -17.27 3.80
N ARG A 33 0.86 -17.34 2.53
CA ARG A 33 0.27 -18.25 1.55
C ARG A 33 0.30 -19.71 2.04
N ALA A 34 1.43 -20.15 2.58
CA ALA A 34 1.58 -21.51 3.08
C ALA A 34 0.79 -21.80 4.38
N SER A 35 0.60 -20.80 5.24
CA SER A 35 -0.01 -21.01 6.56
C SER A 35 -1.51 -20.78 6.60
N VAL A 36 -2.01 -19.79 5.86
CA VAL A 36 -3.39 -19.30 5.95
C VAL A 36 -4.08 -19.18 4.60
N GLY A 37 -3.36 -19.50 3.51
CA GLY A 37 -3.89 -19.51 2.14
C GLY A 37 -3.92 -18.13 1.47
N ASP A 38 -4.26 -18.14 0.17
CA ASP A 38 -4.14 -16.98 -0.73
C ASP A 38 -5.23 -15.92 -0.53
N ARG A 39 -6.25 -16.16 0.30
CA ARG A 39 -7.35 -15.20 0.55
C ARG A 39 -7.25 -14.49 1.90
N ASN A 40 -6.16 -14.68 2.62
CA ASN A 40 -6.08 -14.14 3.98
C ASN A 40 -5.83 -12.60 3.99
N PRO A 41 -6.57 -11.81 4.79
CA PRO A 41 -6.32 -10.37 4.94
C PRO A 41 -4.88 -10.01 5.37
N ARG A 42 -4.17 -10.89 6.09
CA ARG A 42 -2.76 -10.67 6.45
C ARG A 42 -1.83 -10.74 5.24
N LEU A 43 -2.14 -11.60 4.26
CA LEU A 43 -1.42 -11.62 2.99
C LEU A 43 -1.64 -10.31 2.23
N ALA A 44 -2.90 -9.84 2.14
CA ALA A 44 -3.21 -8.54 1.54
C ALA A 44 -2.43 -7.39 2.18
N MET A 45 -2.33 -7.42 3.52
CA MET A 45 -1.55 -6.43 4.26
C MET A 45 -0.06 -6.52 3.91
N ALA A 46 0.54 -7.71 3.90
CA ALA A 46 1.95 -7.89 3.52
C ALA A 46 2.25 -7.44 2.08
N LEU A 47 1.33 -7.68 1.14
CA LEU A 47 1.41 -7.19 -0.24
C LEU A 47 1.36 -5.66 -0.30
N LEU A 48 0.42 -5.04 0.43
CA LEU A 48 0.28 -3.59 0.52
C LEU A 48 1.53 -2.92 1.09
N TRP A 49 2.11 -3.47 2.15
CA TRP A 49 3.34 -2.91 2.74
C TRP A 49 4.54 -3.01 1.80
N HIS A 50 4.64 -4.11 1.06
CA HIS A 50 5.68 -4.27 0.06
C HIS A 50 5.48 -3.28 -1.10
N ALA A 51 4.24 -3.11 -1.58
CA ALA A 51 3.91 -2.13 -2.60
C ALA A 51 4.27 -0.70 -2.17
N GLU A 52 3.90 -0.29 -0.96
CA GLU A 52 4.27 1.02 -0.38
C GLU A 52 5.78 1.22 -0.32
N PHE A 53 6.53 0.19 0.09
CA PHE A 53 7.99 0.22 0.08
C PHE A 53 8.56 0.42 -1.33
N LEU A 54 8.01 -0.27 -2.33
CA LEU A 54 8.43 -0.12 -3.72
C LEU A 54 8.12 1.28 -4.25
N LEU A 55 6.91 1.83 -3.97
CA LEU A 55 6.50 3.18 -4.38
C LEU A 55 7.44 4.26 -3.83
N GLU A 56 7.95 4.10 -2.61
CA GLU A 56 8.94 5.01 -2.02
C GLU A 56 10.33 4.89 -2.67
N LYS A 57 10.68 3.69 -3.14
CA LYS A 57 12.01 3.41 -3.70
C LYS A 57 12.15 3.85 -5.15
N ASN A 58 11.14 3.61 -5.98
CA ASN A 58 11.22 3.76 -7.43
C ASN A 58 10.15 4.71 -7.99
N PRO A 59 10.24 6.03 -7.70
CA PRO A 59 9.22 6.99 -8.09
C PRO A 59 9.10 7.24 -9.62
N ALA A 60 9.98 6.67 -10.46
CA ALA A 60 10.16 7.09 -11.86
C ALA A 60 9.81 6.05 -12.93
N GLU A 61 9.32 4.86 -12.58
CA GLU A 61 8.97 3.83 -13.58
C GLU A 61 7.51 3.93 -14.05
N ASP A 62 7.29 3.75 -15.35
CA ASP A 62 5.96 3.79 -16.00
C ASP A 62 5.06 2.61 -15.60
N ARG A 63 5.66 1.43 -15.36
CA ARG A 63 4.96 0.25 -14.83
C ARG A 63 5.58 -0.13 -13.51
N HIS A 64 4.96 0.27 -12.42
CA HIS A 64 5.58 0.08 -11.11
C HIS A 64 5.45 -1.38 -10.67
N PRO A 65 6.50 -2.04 -10.16
CA PRO A 65 6.38 -3.37 -9.55
C PRO A 65 5.40 -3.45 -8.35
N ALA A 66 4.91 -2.30 -7.88
CA ALA A 66 3.89 -2.19 -6.85
C ALA A 66 2.48 -2.48 -7.38
N GLU A 67 2.20 -2.19 -8.66
CA GLU A 67 0.88 -2.38 -9.27
C GLU A 67 0.33 -3.81 -9.11
N PRO A 68 1.05 -4.88 -9.53
CA PRO A 68 0.52 -6.24 -9.38
C PRO A 68 0.31 -6.63 -7.91
N LEU A 69 1.12 -6.10 -6.98
CA LEU A 69 0.95 -6.34 -5.54
C LEU A 69 -0.32 -5.67 -5.00
N LEU A 70 -0.61 -4.45 -5.47
CA LEU A 70 -1.82 -3.71 -5.10
C LEU A 70 -3.07 -4.34 -5.69
N GLU A 71 -3.01 -4.85 -6.92
CA GLU A 71 -4.11 -5.59 -7.54
C GLU A 71 -4.41 -6.89 -6.80
N GLU A 72 -3.38 -7.65 -6.41
CA GLU A 72 -3.55 -8.87 -5.62
C GLU A 72 -4.13 -8.54 -4.23
N ALA A 73 -3.62 -7.53 -3.54
CA ALA A 73 -4.15 -7.09 -2.26
C ALA A 73 -5.63 -6.65 -2.37
N ALA A 74 -5.99 -5.96 -3.46
CA ALA A 74 -7.36 -5.56 -3.75
C ALA A 74 -8.27 -6.77 -3.98
N ALA A 75 -7.80 -7.75 -4.77
CA ALA A 75 -8.55 -8.97 -5.02
C ALA A 75 -8.85 -9.72 -3.72
N ILE A 76 -7.84 -9.86 -2.84
CA ILE A 76 -8.00 -10.51 -1.54
C ILE A 76 -9.01 -9.77 -0.67
N LEU A 77 -8.83 -8.46 -0.47
CA LEU A 77 -9.73 -7.66 0.37
C LEU A 77 -11.16 -7.57 -0.19
N SER A 78 -11.34 -7.68 -1.52
CA SER A 78 -12.66 -7.69 -2.15
C SER A 78 -13.46 -8.97 -1.87
N THR A 79 -12.76 -10.06 -1.56
CA THR A 79 -13.39 -11.36 -1.24
C THR A 79 -13.66 -11.55 0.25
N GLU A 80 -13.24 -10.60 1.09
CA GLU A 80 -13.33 -10.66 2.55
C GLU A 80 -14.43 -9.69 3.01
N PRO A 81 -15.65 -10.16 3.35
CA PRO A 81 -16.78 -9.31 3.71
C PRO A 81 -16.50 -8.43 4.94
N GLU A 82 -15.64 -8.91 5.84
CA GLU A 82 -15.22 -8.23 7.06
C GLU A 82 -13.92 -7.43 6.88
N ALA A 83 -13.46 -7.21 5.64
CA ALA A 83 -12.30 -6.38 5.37
C ALA A 83 -12.44 -5.03 6.07
N ASN A 84 -11.46 -4.72 6.92
CA ASN A 84 -11.49 -3.51 7.71
C ASN A 84 -11.44 -2.28 6.77
N ARG A 85 -12.40 -1.36 6.94
CA ARG A 85 -12.46 -0.07 6.23
C ARG A 85 -11.12 0.66 6.23
N TYR A 86 -10.36 0.54 7.31
CA TYR A 86 -9.01 1.09 7.41
C TYR A 86 -8.05 0.46 6.36
N SER A 87 -8.04 -0.87 6.21
CA SER A 87 -7.18 -1.56 5.25
C SER A 87 -7.53 -1.24 3.80
N ILE A 88 -8.83 -1.09 3.50
CA ILE A 88 -9.31 -0.65 2.19
C ILE A 88 -8.83 0.78 1.91
N ALA A 89 -8.99 1.70 2.87
CA ALA A 89 -8.52 3.08 2.71
C ALA A 89 -7.02 3.16 2.45
N LEU A 90 -6.21 2.36 3.16
CA LEU A 90 -4.77 2.28 2.91
C LEU A 90 -4.44 1.81 1.49
N LEU A 91 -5.07 0.72 1.05
CA LEU A 91 -4.90 0.19 -0.29
C LEU A 91 -5.26 1.22 -1.37
N ASP A 92 -6.38 1.90 -1.21
CA ASP A 92 -6.83 2.93 -2.15
C ASP A 92 -5.84 4.10 -2.22
N SER A 93 -5.29 4.51 -1.08
CA SER A 93 -4.26 5.55 -1.05
C SER A 93 -2.96 5.15 -1.77
N ALA A 94 -2.63 3.86 -1.76
CA ALA A 94 -1.44 3.33 -2.41
C ALA A 94 -1.65 3.19 -3.94
N ARG A 95 -2.84 2.75 -4.35
CA ARG A 95 -3.26 2.66 -5.76
C ARG A 95 -3.37 4.02 -6.45
N ALA A 96 -3.57 5.09 -5.70
CA ALA A 96 -3.59 6.44 -6.25
C ALA A 96 -2.27 6.86 -6.91
N GLU A 97 -1.11 6.35 -6.47
CA GLU A 97 0.18 6.73 -7.06
C GLU A 97 0.34 6.25 -8.52
N PRO A 98 0.12 4.97 -8.87
CA PRO A 98 0.14 4.56 -10.28
C PRO A 98 -0.99 5.19 -11.11
N LEU A 99 -2.16 5.45 -10.52
CA LEU A 99 -3.24 6.17 -11.22
C LEU A 99 -2.83 7.60 -11.60
N LEU A 100 -2.16 8.32 -10.69
CA LEU A 100 -1.62 9.65 -10.96
C LEU A 100 -0.67 9.65 -12.16
N ARG A 101 0.22 8.64 -12.23
CA ARG A 101 1.17 8.50 -13.35
C ARG A 101 0.50 8.17 -14.67
N SER A 102 -0.57 7.38 -14.63
CA SER A 102 -1.36 7.05 -15.83
C SER A 102 -2.21 8.23 -16.35
N GLY A 103 -2.12 9.41 -15.73
CA GLY A 103 -2.87 10.61 -16.12
C GLY A 103 -4.33 10.60 -15.69
N ARG A 104 -4.77 9.64 -14.87
CA ARG A 104 -6.15 9.51 -14.37
C ARG A 104 -6.38 10.43 -13.16
N LEU A 105 -6.20 11.73 -13.38
CA LEU A 105 -6.11 12.73 -12.31
C LEU A 105 -7.41 12.87 -11.48
N GLU A 106 -8.56 13.00 -12.14
CA GLU A 106 -9.86 13.13 -11.46
C GLU A 106 -10.20 11.92 -10.59
N GLU A 107 -9.85 10.71 -11.05
CA GLU A 107 -10.05 9.48 -10.28
C GLU A 107 -9.08 9.39 -9.11
N THR A 108 -7.83 9.79 -9.33
CA THR A 108 -6.81 9.86 -8.28
C THR A 108 -7.24 10.80 -7.16
N LEU A 109 -7.75 12.00 -7.48
CA LEU A 109 -8.23 12.97 -6.50
C LEU A 109 -9.38 12.42 -5.68
N ARG A 110 -10.42 11.88 -6.34
CA ARG A 110 -11.57 11.28 -5.66
C ARG A 110 -11.16 10.12 -4.75
N LEU A 111 -10.25 9.26 -5.21
CA LEU A 111 -9.78 8.10 -4.45
C LEU A 111 -8.99 8.53 -3.20
N LEU A 112 -8.11 9.52 -3.34
CA LEU A 112 -7.31 10.04 -2.23
C LEU A 112 -8.15 10.78 -1.19
N GLU A 113 -9.15 11.56 -1.62
CA GLU A 113 -10.05 12.28 -0.72
C GLU A 113 -10.91 11.30 0.09
N SER A 114 -11.51 10.30 -0.57
CA SER A 114 -12.28 9.26 0.10
C SER A 114 -11.44 8.43 1.07
N SER A 115 -10.22 8.06 0.66
CA SER A 115 -9.28 7.36 1.53
C SER A 115 -8.91 8.19 2.77
N LEU A 116 -8.59 9.48 2.60
CA LEU A 116 -8.21 10.37 3.69
C LEU A 116 -9.34 10.63 4.70
N GLU A 117 -10.59 10.66 4.23
CA GLU A 117 -11.77 10.72 5.09
C GLU A 117 -11.87 9.46 5.96
N MET A 118 -11.73 8.28 5.36
CA MET A 118 -11.75 7.00 6.09
C MET A 118 -10.55 6.85 7.05
N LEU A 119 -9.38 7.38 6.70
CA LEU A 119 -8.21 7.43 7.57
C LEU A 119 -8.32 8.51 8.67
N GLY A 120 -9.20 9.50 8.50
CA GLY A 120 -9.39 10.66 9.38
C GLY A 120 -10.04 10.34 10.72
N GLY A 121 -10.80 9.24 10.83
CA GLY A 121 -11.49 8.86 12.06
C GLY A 121 -10.60 8.27 13.17
N ALA A 122 -9.33 7.93 12.90
CA ALA A 122 -8.56 7.08 13.81
C ALA A 122 -7.15 7.55 14.23
N GLN A 123 -6.41 8.37 13.45
CA GLN A 123 -5.05 8.84 13.82
C GLN A 123 -4.58 9.99 12.92
N THR A 124 -4.72 11.23 13.37
CA THR A 124 -3.98 12.38 12.84
C THR A 124 -2.48 12.15 13.04
N GLY A 125 -1.71 12.07 11.94
CA GLY A 125 -0.24 11.89 11.97
C GLY A 125 0.26 10.46 11.73
N SER A 126 -0.58 9.48 11.41
CA SER A 126 -0.08 8.16 11.00
C SER A 126 0.77 8.26 9.71
N PRO A 127 1.87 7.48 9.57
CA PRO A 127 2.70 7.50 8.37
C PRO A 127 1.91 7.31 7.07
N HIS A 128 0.85 6.50 7.12
CA HIS A 128 -0.04 6.26 5.99
C HIS A 128 -0.83 7.49 5.57
N ARG A 129 -1.42 8.20 6.55
CA ARG A 129 -2.13 9.43 6.28
C ARG A 129 -1.20 10.48 5.69
N LEU A 130 0.02 10.63 6.24
CA LEU A 130 1.02 11.56 5.72
C LEU A 130 1.41 11.24 4.27
N ARG A 131 1.52 9.94 3.91
CA ARG A 131 1.74 9.53 2.51
C ARG A 131 0.55 9.90 1.61
N ALA A 132 -0.67 9.59 2.04
CA ALA A 132 -1.88 9.94 1.30
C ALA A 132 -2.04 11.45 1.10
N GLU A 133 -1.76 12.26 2.13
CA GLU A 133 -1.76 13.73 2.04
C GLU A 133 -0.70 14.25 1.05
N ARG A 134 0.50 13.67 1.06
CA ARG A 134 1.55 14.02 0.08
C ARG A 134 1.14 13.68 -1.36
N ARG A 135 0.51 12.51 -1.57
CA ARG A 135 -0.02 12.12 -2.88
C ARG A 135 -1.11 13.09 -3.34
N LEU A 136 -2.02 13.48 -2.45
CA LEU A 136 -3.09 14.44 -2.76
C LEU A 136 -2.55 15.82 -3.11
N ALA A 137 -1.54 16.30 -2.37
CA ALA A 137 -0.89 17.57 -2.67
C ALA A 137 -0.24 17.56 -4.07
N ARG A 138 0.45 16.46 -4.43
CA ARG A 138 1.03 16.28 -5.77
C ARG A 138 -0.04 16.24 -6.86
N ALA A 139 -1.13 15.50 -6.65
CA ALA A 139 -2.23 15.43 -7.60
C ALA A 139 -2.84 16.82 -7.84
N ARG A 140 -3.13 17.59 -6.77
CA ARG A 140 -3.67 18.95 -6.91
C ARG A 140 -2.72 19.90 -7.65
N SER A 141 -1.41 19.77 -7.44
CA SER A 141 -0.43 20.58 -8.19
C SER A 141 -0.32 20.22 -9.68
N ALA A 142 -0.77 19.03 -10.08
CA ALA A 142 -0.79 18.61 -11.48
C ALA A 142 -2.08 19.04 -12.21
N ASP A 143 -3.10 19.51 -11.46
CA ASP A 143 -4.38 20.02 -11.97
C ASP A 143 -4.36 21.55 -12.22
N SER A 144 -3.31 22.23 -11.73
CA SER A 144 -3.16 23.70 -11.77
C SER A 144 -2.38 24.17 -13.01
#